data_AF-A0A291RDG8-F1
#
_entry.id   AF-A0A291RDG8-F1
#
_cell.length_a   1.000
_cell.length_b   1.000
_cell.length_c   1.000
_cell.angle_alpha   90.00
_cell.angle_beta   90.00
_cell.angle_gamma   90.00
#
_symmetry.space_group_name_H-M   'P 1'
#
loop_
_entity.id
_entity.type
_entity.pdbx_description
1 polymer ?
#
loop_
_entity_poly.entity_id
_entity_poly.type
_entity_poly.pdbx_seq_one_letter_code
_entity_poly.pdbx_strand_id
1 'polypeptide(L)'
;MAPAHEDHLINRDTENLVGWLGGQTGDVAWREFRQHGQRLFIGNANRTTAEGISGADIIYYNDTRKSLVLVQYKKLDSQRSGYYYPDSDSNLDKELARLHEVDVYAAKFRSPHDDHRLCSDPSWIKLCQPESVIPQADVMVPGMYFSRQHFEQLRNDPRLRDGRGGAVRFGYANVPSYLDNTMFTRLVETAMIGTTGVSTDLVRFQITRSLELGRMAIIGLLTGEEDPQSVRNTRRRQHS
;
A
#
# COMPACT_ATOMS: atom_id res chain seq x y z
N MET A 1 -18.64 -12.75 7.56
CA MET A 1 -19.19 -11.40 7.88
C MET A 1 -18.15 -10.64 8.70
N ALA A 2 -17.30 -9.87 8.03
CA ALA A 2 -16.43 -8.84 8.61
C ALA A 2 -16.19 -7.60 7.68
N PRO A 3 -16.95 -7.31 6.59
CA PRO A 3 -16.53 -6.29 5.62
C PRO A 3 -16.70 -4.83 6.10
N ALA A 4 -17.69 -4.53 6.95
CA ALA A 4 -18.03 -3.15 7.27
C ALA A 4 -16.93 -2.37 8.04
N HIS A 5 -16.06 -3.07 8.77
CA HIS A 5 -15.04 -2.42 9.58
C HIS A 5 -13.75 -2.11 8.81
N GLU A 6 -13.35 -2.94 7.84
CA GLU A 6 -12.17 -2.66 7.00
C GLU A 6 -12.42 -1.45 6.09
N ASP A 7 -13.63 -1.32 5.55
CA ASP A 7 -14.08 -0.16 4.78
C ASP A 7 -13.84 1.17 5.50
N HIS A 8 -14.10 1.24 6.81
CA HIS A 8 -13.86 2.46 7.59
C HIS A 8 -12.37 2.81 7.70
N LEU A 9 -11.51 1.80 7.90
CA LEU A 9 -10.06 1.97 7.94
C LEU A 9 -9.51 2.47 6.60
N ILE A 10 -9.98 1.85 5.51
CA ILE A 10 -9.58 2.17 4.14
C ILE A 10 -9.99 3.59 3.77
N ASN A 11 -11.25 3.96 4.06
CA ASN A 11 -11.72 5.32 3.81
C ASN A 11 -10.83 6.31 4.54
N ARG A 12 -10.62 6.13 5.84
CA ARG A 12 -9.81 7.02 6.69
C ARG A 12 -8.38 7.23 6.16
N ASP A 13 -7.70 6.17 5.73
CA ASP A 13 -6.33 6.26 5.19
C ASP A 13 -6.28 6.76 3.75
N THR A 14 -7.39 6.67 3.01
CA THR A 14 -7.53 7.35 1.72
C THR A 14 -7.71 8.85 1.91
N GLU A 15 -8.31 9.30 3.02
CA GLU A 15 -8.53 10.73 3.32
C GLU A 15 -7.29 11.42 3.92
N ASN A 16 -6.44 10.66 4.61
CA ASN A 16 -5.36 11.21 5.42
C ASN A 16 -4.01 10.62 5.01
N LEU A 17 -3.00 11.47 4.80
CA LEU A 17 -1.63 11.06 4.55
C LEU A 17 -0.67 11.95 5.35
N VAL A 18 0.25 11.33 6.10
CA VAL A 18 1.10 12.02 7.08
C VAL A 18 1.90 13.18 6.44
N GLY A 19 1.54 14.42 6.80
CA GLY A 19 2.25 15.63 6.38
C GLY A 19 1.84 16.19 5.00
N TRP A 20 0.82 15.63 4.35
CA TRP A 20 0.36 16.07 3.03
C TRP A 20 -0.98 16.80 3.08
N LEU A 21 -1.18 17.74 2.16
CA LEU A 21 -2.47 18.39 1.98
C LEU A 21 -3.27 17.63 0.92
N GLY A 22 -4.40 17.06 1.32
CA GLY A 22 -5.30 16.32 0.45
C GLY A 22 -6.33 17.21 -0.24
N GLY A 23 -6.74 16.83 -1.44
CA GLY A 23 -7.88 17.38 -2.18
C GLY A 23 -8.65 16.27 -2.90
N GLN A 24 -9.98 16.45 -3.02
CA GLN A 24 -10.77 15.54 -3.85
C GLN A 24 -10.42 15.73 -5.32
N THR A 25 -10.27 14.62 -6.04
CA THR A 25 -10.28 14.66 -7.51
C THR A 25 -11.72 14.56 -7.99
N GLY A 26 -11.99 14.92 -9.25
CA GLY A 26 -13.32 14.74 -9.84
C GLY A 26 -13.76 13.27 -9.96
N ASP A 27 -12.87 12.32 -9.66
CA ASP A 27 -13.10 10.89 -9.61
C ASP A 27 -13.19 10.42 -8.15
N VAL A 28 -14.28 9.71 -7.81
CA VAL A 28 -14.55 9.23 -6.44
C VAL A 28 -13.51 8.19 -5.98
N ALA A 29 -12.81 7.53 -6.93
CA ALA A 29 -11.86 6.48 -6.63
C ALA A 29 -10.48 7.01 -6.17
N TRP A 30 -10.08 8.22 -6.57
CA TRP A 30 -8.74 8.75 -6.33
C TRP A 30 -8.76 10.06 -5.54
N ARG A 31 -7.82 10.20 -4.61
CA ARG A 31 -7.52 11.46 -3.92
C ARG A 31 -6.12 11.93 -4.24
N GLU A 32 -5.98 13.23 -4.48
CA GLU A 32 -4.70 13.86 -4.77
C GLU A 32 -4.15 14.50 -3.49
N PHE A 33 -2.89 14.21 -3.21
CA PHE A 33 -2.11 14.80 -2.14
C PHE A 33 -0.96 15.60 -2.74
N ARG A 34 -0.74 16.81 -2.23
CA ARG A 34 0.37 17.69 -2.64
C ARG A 34 1.26 18.08 -1.47
N GLN A 35 2.57 18.05 -1.69
CA GLN A 35 3.56 18.53 -0.72
C GLN A 35 4.86 18.91 -1.45
N HIS A 36 5.39 20.11 -1.22
CA HIS A 36 6.68 20.57 -1.79
C HIS A 36 6.84 20.33 -3.32
N GLY A 37 5.77 20.55 -4.10
CA GLY A 37 5.76 20.33 -5.55
C GLY A 37 5.67 18.86 -5.99
N GLN A 38 5.56 17.92 -5.05
CA GLN A 38 5.28 16.51 -5.33
C GLN A 38 3.78 16.26 -5.35
N ARG A 39 3.37 15.28 -6.16
CA ARG A 39 2.00 14.78 -6.27
C ARG A 39 1.96 13.29 -5.95
N LEU A 40 1.07 12.92 -5.04
CA LEU A 40 0.79 11.54 -4.71
C LEU A 40 -0.72 11.32 -4.81
N PHE A 41 -1.12 10.22 -5.42
CA PHE A 41 -2.51 9.81 -5.53
C PHE A 41 -2.75 8.59 -4.66
N ILE A 42 -3.84 8.59 -3.90
CA ILE A 42 -4.30 7.41 -3.14
C ILE A 42 -5.63 6.96 -3.73
N GLY A 43 -5.67 5.72 -4.19
CA GLY A 43 -6.84 5.10 -4.80
C GLY A 43 -7.44 4.06 -3.87
N ASN A 44 -8.76 4.11 -3.68
CA ASN A 44 -9.50 3.04 -3.02
C ASN A 44 -9.87 1.96 -4.06
N ALA A 45 -9.26 0.77 -3.93
CA ALA A 45 -9.54 -0.38 -4.78
C ALA A 45 -10.70 -1.23 -4.24
N ASN A 46 -10.95 -1.16 -2.94
CA ASN A 46 -12.05 -1.84 -2.27
C ASN A 46 -13.37 -1.17 -2.70
N ARG A 47 -14.32 -1.97 -3.24
CA ARG A 47 -15.55 -1.56 -3.99
C ARG A 47 -15.42 -1.42 -5.52
N THR A 48 -14.34 -1.89 -6.13
CA THR A 48 -14.20 -1.93 -7.59
C THR A 48 -13.81 -3.33 -8.07
N THR A 49 -13.87 -3.59 -9.40
CA THR A 49 -13.32 -4.80 -10.00
C THR A 49 -11.79 -4.94 -9.82
N ALA A 50 -11.09 -3.89 -9.34
CA ALA A 50 -9.65 -3.90 -9.14
C ALA A 50 -9.19 -4.72 -7.92
N GLU A 51 -9.98 -4.85 -6.85
CA GLU A 51 -9.67 -5.75 -5.72
C GLU A 51 -9.63 -7.21 -6.20
N GLY A 52 -10.56 -7.58 -7.07
CA GLY A 52 -10.63 -8.89 -7.71
C GLY A 52 -9.36 -9.26 -8.51
N ILE A 53 -8.64 -8.26 -9.02
CA ILE A 53 -7.49 -8.42 -9.91
C ILE A 53 -6.16 -8.22 -9.18
N SER A 54 -6.09 -7.28 -8.24
CA SER A 54 -4.86 -6.94 -7.53
C SER A 54 -4.73 -7.59 -6.16
N GLY A 55 -5.86 -7.91 -5.50
CA GLY A 55 -5.86 -8.35 -4.11
C GLY A 55 -5.42 -7.27 -3.12
N ALA A 56 -5.55 -6.00 -3.49
CA ALA A 56 -5.22 -4.85 -2.65
C ALA A 56 -6.45 -3.99 -2.38
N ASP A 57 -6.47 -3.35 -1.22
CA ASP A 57 -7.52 -2.40 -0.81
C ASP A 57 -7.17 -0.95 -1.18
N ILE A 58 -5.89 -0.58 -1.07
CA ILE A 58 -5.40 0.77 -1.36
C ILE A 58 -4.25 0.72 -2.35
N ILE A 59 -4.24 1.69 -3.26
CA ILE A 59 -3.15 1.92 -4.19
C ILE A 59 -2.55 3.31 -3.93
N TYR A 60 -1.25 3.37 -3.67
CA TYR A 60 -0.48 4.60 -3.63
C TYR A 60 0.24 4.77 -4.97
N TYR A 61 0.00 5.89 -5.64
CA TYR A 61 0.71 6.28 -6.86
C TYR A 61 1.45 7.59 -6.64
N ASN A 62 2.78 7.50 -6.54
CA ASN A 62 3.65 8.65 -6.55
C ASN A 62 3.88 9.10 -7.99
N ASP A 63 3.10 10.08 -8.44
CA ASP A 63 3.14 10.57 -9.82
C ASP A 63 4.45 11.30 -10.14
N THR A 64 5.03 12.00 -9.17
CA THR A 64 6.30 12.73 -9.34
C THR A 64 7.50 11.80 -9.47
N ARG A 65 7.42 10.58 -8.94
CA ARG A 65 8.51 9.60 -8.93
C ARG A 65 8.20 8.34 -9.73
N LYS A 66 7.06 8.31 -10.40
CA LYS A 66 6.49 7.16 -11.13
C LYS A 66 6.71 5.86 -10.36
N SER A 67 6.10 5.81 -9.17
CA SER A 67 6.14 4.62 -8.32
C SER A 67 4.75 4.26 -7.83
N LEU A 68 4.45 2.95 -7.85
CA LEU A 68 3.18 2.41 -7.43
C LEU A 68 3.40 1.37 -6.33
N VAL A 69 2.59 1.47 -5.27
CA VAL A 69 2.58 0.58 -4.12
C VAL A 69 1.12 0.17 -3.86
N LEU A 70 0.89 -1.12 -3.70
CA LEU A 70 -0.40 -1.72 -3.39
C LEU A 70 -0.39 -2.23 -1.96
N VAL A 71 -1.48 -1.98 -1.23
CA VAL A 71 -1.59 -2.39 0.18
C VAL A 71 -2.91 -3.12 0.42
N GLN A 72 -2.83 -4.35 0.90
CA GLN A 72 -3.96 -5.07 1.47
C GLN A 72 -4.04 -4.79 2.97
N TYR A 73 -5.22 -4.40 3.44
CA TYR A 73 -5.49 -4.11 4.84
C TYR A 73 -6.04 -5.37 5.51
N LYS A 74 -5.63 -5.56 6.75
CA LYS A 74 -6.17 -6.55 7.66
C LYS A 74 -6.27 -5.95 9.05
N LYS A 75 -7.15 -6.49 9.86
CA LYS A 75 -7.42 -5.99 11.21
C LYS A 75 -6.89 -6.92 12.29
N LEU A 76 -6.22 -6.34 13.29
CA LEU A 76 -5.98 -7.02 14.56
C LEU A 76 -7.31 -7.18 15.32
N ASP A 77 -7.56 -8.36 15.87
CA ASP A 77 -8.83 -8.64 16.54
C ASP A 77 -8.76 -8.25 18.03
N SER A 78 -9.51 -7.22 18.43
CA SER A 78 -9.58 -6.77 19.83
C SER A 78 -10.19 -7.82 20.76
N GLN A 79 -11.11 -8.65 20.26
CA GLN A 79 -11.71 -9.76 21.02
C GLN A 79 -10.73 -10.93 21.16
N ARG A 80 -9.70 -11.00 20.31
CA ARG A 80 -8.60 -11.96 20.42
C ARG A 80 -7.31 -11.31 20.88
N SER A 81 -7.41 -10.45 21.90
CA SER A 81 -6.25 -9.84 22.57
C SER A 81 -5.35 -9.00 21.66
N GLY A 82 -5.88 -8.44 20.57
CA GLY A 82 -5.13 -7.58 19.66
C GLY A 82 -4.22 -8.34 18.68
N TYR A 83 -4.55 -9.60 18.36
CA TYR A 83 -3.81 -10.41 17.41
C TYR A 83 -4.62 -10.66 16.13
N TYR A 84 -3.92 -10.74 15.00
CA TYR A 84 -4.42 -11.29 13.74
C TYR A 84 -4.01 -12.76 13.63
N TYR A 85 -4.91 -13.61 13.12
CA TYR A 85 -4.71 -15.05 12.99
C TYR A 85 -4.78 -15.43 11.50
N PRO A 86 -3.64 -15.51 10.80
CA PRO A 86 -3.61 -15.80 9.36
C PRO A 86 -4.41 -17.06 8.98
N ASP A 87 -4.25 -18.14 9.75
CA ASP A 87 -4.88 -19.43 9.45
C ASP A 87 -6.40 -19.44 9.70
N SER A 88 -6.94 -18.39 10.35
CA SER A 88 -8.38 -18.20 10.53
C SER A 88 -9.01 -17.32 9.44
N ASP A 89 -8.20 -16.74 8.55
CA ASP A 89 -8.66 -15.88 7.46
C ASP A 89 -8.76 -16.69 6.16
N SER A 90 -9.99 -17.05 5.79
CA SER A 90 -10.25 -17.89 4.61
C SER A 90 -9.95 -17.22 3.27
N ASN A 91 -9.77 -15.89 3.24
CA ASN A 91 -9.50 -15.13 2.02
C ASN A 91 -8.02 -14.81 1.84
N LEU A 92 -7.24 -14.82 2.93
CA LEU A 92 -5.84 -14.39 2.94
C LEU A 92 -5.00 -15.07 1.85
N ASP A 93 -5.10 -16.39 1.68
CA ASP A 93 -4.28 -17.09 0.68
C ASP A 93 -4.60 -16.65 -0.75
N LYS A 94 -5.87 -16.33 -1.05
CA LYS A 94 -6.27 -15.83 -2.37
C LYS A 94 -5.79 -14.40 -2.59
N GLU A 95 -5.85 -13.56 -1.57
CA GLU A 95 -5.37 -12.18 -1.63
C GLU A 95 -3.85 -12.12 -1.81
N LEU A 96 -3.10 -12.91 -1.03
CA LEU A 96 -1.65 -13.02 -1.18
C LEU A 96 -1.25 -13.56 -2.57
N ALA A 97 -2.01 -14.50 -3.13
CA ALA A 97 -1.77 -14.99 -4.48
C ALA A 97 -1.94 -13.88 -5.54
N ARG A 98 -3.00 -13.07 -5.45
CA ARG A 98 -3.22 -11.93 -6.37
C ARG A 98 -2.11 -10.88 -6.25
N LEU A 99 -1.73 -10.53 -5.02
CA LEU A 99 -0.61 -9.63 -4.76
C LEU A 99 0.69 -10.19 -5.36
N HIS A 100 0.93 -11.50 -5.21
CA HIS A 100 2.08 -12.16 -5.81
C HIS A 100 2.07 -12.10 -7.34
N GLU A 101 0.91 -12.27 -7.98
CA GLU A 101 0.78 -12.13 -9.43
C GLU A 101 1.13 -10.71 -9.91
N VAL A 102 0.75 -9.68 -9.15
CA VAL A 102 1.15 -8.29 -9.43
C VAL A 102 2.67 -8.11 -9.31
N ASP A 103 3.29 -8.67 -8.26
CA ASP A 103 4.75 -8.61 -8.09
C ASP A 103 5.48 -9.29 -9.27
N VAL A 104 5.03 -10.49 -9.65
CA VAL A 104 5.59 -11.24 -10.79
C VAL A 104 5.40 -10.47 -12.08
N TYR A 105 4.24 -9.85 -12.29
CA TYR A 105 3.98 -9.03 -13.47
C TYR A 105 4.92 -7.82 -13.51
N ALA A 106 5.04 -7.06 -12.42
CA ALA A 106 5.92 -5.91 -12.33
C ALA A 106 7.39 -6.29 -12.58
N ALA A 107 7.83 -7.43 -12.05
CA ALA A 107 9.20 -7.92 -12.20
C ALA A 107 9.61 -8.16 -13.66
N LYS A 108 8.67 -8.54 -14.54
CA LYS A 108 8.94 -8.79 -15.98
C LYS A 108 9.41 -7.54 -16.73
N PHE A 109 9.09 -6.36 -16.22
CA PHE A 109 9.34 -5.09 -16.90
C PHE A 109 10.36 -4.20 -16.19
N ARG A 110 11.10 -4.77 -15.22
CA ARG A 110 12.20 -4.06 -14.55
C ARG A 110 13.38 -3.94 -15.49
N SER A 111 14.03 -2.78 -15.47
CA SER A 111 15.26 -2.49 -16.19
C SER A 111 16.41 -2.26 -15.20
N PRO A 112 17.64 -2.70 -15.52
CA PRO A 112 18.84 -2.35 -14.75
C PRO A 112 19.12 -0.83 -14.69
N HIS A 113 18.50 -0.06 -15.59
CA HIS A 113 18.64 1.40 -15.66
C HIS A 113 17.57 2.15 -14.87
N ASP A 114 16.62 1.44 -14.26
CA ASP A 114 15.58 2.05 -13.45
C ASP A 114 16.16 2.67 -12.15
N ASP A 115 15.44 3.65 -11.61
CA ASP A 115 15.76 4.21 -10.29
C ASP A 115 15.80 3.10 -9.23
N HIS A 116 16.82 3.16 -8.36
CA HIS A 116 17.02 2.17 -7.30
C HIS A 116 15.87 2.13 -6.28
N ARG A 117 15.49 0.92 -5.86
CA ARG A 117 14.51 0.67 -4.79
C ARG A 117 15.11 -0.26 -3.74
N LEU A 118 14.80 -0.03 -2.46
CA LEU A 118 15.07 -0.98 -1.38
C LEU A 118 14.22 -2.24 -1.52
N CYS A 119 12.97 -2.07 -1.98
CA CYS A 119 12.06 -3.16 -2.31
C CYS A 119 11.28 -2.80 -3.56
N SER A 120 11.58 -3.47 -4.67
CA SER A 120 10.93 -3.22 -5.98
C SER A 120 9.59 -3.94 -6.15
N ASP A 121 9.24 -4.84 -5.23
CA ASP A 121 7.94 -5.51 -5.22
C ASP A 121 6.89 -4.53 -4.69
N PRO A 122 5.81 -4.28 -5.45
CA PRO A 122 4.84 -3.26 -5.09
C PRO A 122 3.80 -3.74 -4.09
N SER A 123 3.74 -5.02 -3.72
CA SER A 123 2.70 -5.56 -2.85
C SER A 123 3.05 -5.56 -1.36
N TRP A 124 2.17 -4.99 -0.56
CA TRP A 124 2.33 -4.81 0.89
C TRP A 124 1.06 -5.21 1.64
N ILE A 125 1.22 -5.54 2.91
CA ILE A 125 0.12 -5.80 3.85
C ILE A 125 0.24 -4.80 4.99
N LYS A 126 -0.91 -4.26 5.43
CA LYS A 126 -1.02 -3.49 6.64
C LYS A 126 -1.91 -4.20 7.66
N LEU A 127 -1.36 -4.50 8.83
CA LEU A 127 -2.13 -4.94 9.99
C LEU A 127 -2.51 -3.74 10.84
N CYS A 128 -3.79 -3.38 10.83
CA CYS A 128 -4.33 -2.21 11.52
C CYS A 128 -4.72 -2.52 12.96
N GLN A 129 -4.48 -1.56 13.86
CA GLN A 129 -5.04 -1.62 15.21
C GLN A 129 -6.58 -1.54 15.19
N PRO A 130 -7.28 -2.13 16.17
CA PRO A 130 -8.71 -1.96 16.32
C PRO A 130 -9.08 -0.49 16.57
N GLU A 131 -10.15 0.00 15.93
CA GLU A 131 -10.61 1.40 16.01
C GLU A 131 -10.84 1.93 17.42
N SER A 132 -11.14 1.06 18.39
CA SER A 132 -11.35 1.41 19.79
C SER A 132 -10.14 2.06 20.49
N VAL A 133 -8.99 2.12 19.81
CA VAL A 133 -7.72 2.67 20.33
C VAL A 133 -7.24 3.87 19.50
N ILE A 134 -7.95 4.27 18.42
CA ILE A 134 -7.45 5.27 17.49
C ILE A 134 -7.90 6.69 17.91
N PRO A 135 -6.98 7.61 18.25
CA PRO A 135 -7.32 8.99 18.55
C PRO A 135 -7.55 9.80 17.26
N GLN A 136 -8.61 10.62 17.26
CA GLN A 136 -8.96 11.64 16.25
C GLN A 136 -9.31 11.09 14.84
N ALA A 137 -9.94 11.89 13.98
CA ALA A 137 -10.45 11.46 12.66
C ALA A 137 -9.50 11.80 11.48
N ASP A 138 -8.46 12.58 11.74
CA ASP A 138 -7.56 13.25 10.79
C ASP A 138 -6.17 12.61 10.71
N VAL A 139 -5.96 11.48 11.40
CA VAL A 139 -4.69 10.75 11.39
C VAL A 139 -4.87 9.40 10.69
N MET A 140 -3.88 8.95 9.93
CA MET A 140 -3.88 7.57 9.39
C MET A 140 -4.05 6.55 10.53
N VAL A 141 -4.80 5.48 10.26
CA VAL A 141 -4.99 4.33 11.14
C VAL A 141 -3.62 3.76 11.50
N PRO A 142 -3.24 3.71 12.79
CA PRO A 142 -1.99 3.08 13.21
C PRO A 142 -1.95 1.60 12.80
N GLY A 143 -0.82 1.17 12.26
CA GLY A 143 -0.66 -0.22 11.84
C GLY A 143 0.79 -0.64 11.63
N MET A 144 0.97 -1.94 11.44
CA MET A 144 2.22 -2.56 11.05
C MET A 144 2.20 -2.85 9.55
N TYR A 145 3.18 -2.33 8.81
CA TYR A 145 3.34 -2.57 7.38
C TYR A 145 4.44 -3.62 7.10
N PHE A 146 4.17 -4.49 6.14
CA PHE A 146 5.04 -5.56 5.69
C PHE A 146 5.04 -5.62 4.17
N SER A 147 6.19 -5.91 3.55
CA SER A 147 6.14 -6.41 2.18
C SER A 147 5.44 -7.77 2.17
N ARG A 148 4.82 -8.16 1.05
CA ARG A 148 4.17 -9.47 0.91
C ARG A 148 5.12 -10.61 1.30
N GLN A 149 6.37 -10.56 0.82
CA GLN A 149 7.38 -11.56 1.14
C GLN A 149 7.70 -11.61 2.65
N HIS A 150 7.85 -10.47 3.32
CA HIS A 150 8.09 -10.44 4.76
C HIS A 150 6.90 -11.01 5.52
N PHE A 151 5.67 -10.68 5.12
CA PHE A 151 4.48 -11.26 5.72
C PHE A 151 4.42 -12.78 5.60
N GLU A 152 4.76 -13.34 4.44
CA GLU A 152 4.85 -14.79 4.21
C GLU A 152 5.96 -15.44 5.03
N GLN A 153 7.10 -14.76 5.23
CA GLN A 153 8.15 -15.23 6.14
C GLN A 153 7.64 -15.32 7.58
N LEU A 154 6.92 -14.30 8.06
CA LEU A 154 6.33 -14.32 9.40
C LEU A 154 5.33 -15.47 9.57
N ARG A 155 4.54 -15.81 8.54
CA ARG A 155 3.61 -16.97 8.59
C ARG A 155 4.33 -18.29 8.86
N ASN A 156 5.57 -18.39 8.42
CA ASN A 156 6.39 -19.60 8.55
C ASN A 156 7.33 -19.56 9.76
N ASP A 157 7.39 -18.47 10.50
CA ASP A 157 8.27 -18.32 11.65
C ASP A 157 7.75 -19.16 12.85
N PRO A 158 8.50 -20.16 13.32
CA PRO A 158 8.10 -20.98 14.46
C PRO A 158 7.90 -20.17 15.75
N ARG A 159 8.59 -19.02 15.89
CA ARG A 159 8.47 -18.15 17.07
C ARG A 159 7.09 -17.50 17.18
N LEU A 160 6.35 -17.40 16.07
CA LEU A 160 5.02 -16.82 16.01
C LEU A 160 3.89 -17.86 16.18
N ARG A 161 4.24 -19.13 16.37
CA ARG A 161 3.32 -20.23 16.72
C ARG A 161 3.08 -20.31 18.23
N ASP A 162 2.81 -19.17 18.85
CA ASP A 162 2.61 -19.02 20.30
C ASP A 162 1.13 -18.87 20.69
N GLY A 163 0.22 -18.96 19.72
CA GLY A 163 -1.22 -18.97 19.96
C GLY A 163 -1.71 -20.28 20.59
N ARG A 164 -2.97 -20.28 21.06
CA ARG A 164 -3.62 -21.48 21.62
C ARG A 164 -3.55 -22.64 20.62
N GLY A 165 -3.03 -23.78 21.06
CA GLY A 165 -2.86 -24.96 20.21
C GLY A 165 -1.74 -24.85 19.18
N GLY A 166 -0.79 -23.92 19.35
CA GLY A 166 0.32 -23.71 18.40
C GLY A 166 -0.08 -22.91 17.15
N ALA A 167 -1.22 -22.22 17.20
CA ALA A 167 -1.69 -21.37 16.10
C ALA A 167 -0.73 -20.20 15.87
N VAL A 168 -0.51 -19.85 14.59
CA VAL A 168 0.23 -18.65 14.21
C VAL A 168 -0.64 -17.42 14.51
N ARG A 169 -0.04 -16.39 15.13
CA ARG A 169 -0.71 -15.10 15.36
C ARG A 169 0.25 -13.94 15.27
N PHE A 170 -0.22 -12.79 14.78
CA PHE A 170 0.56 -11.57 14.62
C PHE A 170 -0.01 -10.46 15.49
N GLY A 171 0.82 -9.80 16.28
CA GLY A 171 0.45 -8.62 17.04
C GLY A 171 1.68 -7.83 17.47
N TYR A 172 1.46 -6.63 17.98
CA TYR A 172 2.54 -5.74 18.43
C TYR A 172 3.48 -6.36 19.48
N ALA A 173 2.97 -7.31 20.26
CA ALA A 173 3.72 -7.97 21.31
C ALA A 173 4.66 -9.08 20.82
N ASN A 174 4.48 -9.62 19.61
CA ASN A 174 5.27 -10.77 19.14
C ASN A 174 5.91 -10.59 17.76
N VAL A 175 5.39 -9.68 16.91
CA VAL A 175 6.00 -9.41 15.60
C VAL A 175 7.36 -8.72 15.80
N PRO A 176 8.45 -9.29 15.27
CA PRO A 176 9.81 -8.85 15.60
C PRO A 176 10.22 -7.53 14.93
N SER A 177 9.71 -7.25 13.73
CA SER A 177 10.00 -6.01 13.00
C SER A 177 8.89 -5.69 12.01
N TYR A 178 8.62 -4.41 11.78
CA TYR A 178 7.64 -3.89 10.83
C TYR A 178 7.93 -2.42 10.54
N LEU A 179 7.34 -1.87 9.49
CA LEU A 179 7.32 -0.43 9.28
C LEU A 179 6.07 0.15 9.94
N ASP A 180 6.21 1.26 10.65
CA ASP A 180 5.05 2.05 11.07
C ASP A 180 4.55 2.94 9.92
N ASN A 181 3.43 3.65 10.15
CA ASN A 181 2.86 4.57 9.17
C ASN A 181 3.88 5.63 8.71
N THR A 182 4.65 6.19 9.63
CA THR A 182 5.61 7.26 9.31
C THR A 182 6.69 6.77 8.36
N MET A 183 7.33 5.65 8.70
CA MET A 183 8.40 5.07 7.89
C MET A 183 7.87 4.58 6.55
N PHE A 184 6.71 3.91 6.53
CA PHE A 184 6.07 3.47 5.30
C PHE A 184 5.75 4.66 4.38
N THR A 185 5.05 5.68 4.88
CA THR A 185 4.70 6.87 4.08
C THR A 185 5.93 7.60 3.55
N ARG A 186 7.03 7.69 4.33
CA ARG A 186 8.28 8.28 3.85
C ARG A 186 8.92 7.46 2.71
N LEU A 187 8.89 6.14 2.79
CA LEU A 187 9.39 5.29 1.72
C LEU A 187 8.56 5.41 0.44
N VAL A 188 7.23 5.52 0.56
CA VAL A 188 6.33 5.81 -0.57
C VAL A 188 6.60 7.20 -1.17
N GLU A 189 6.71 8.24 -0.34
CA GLU A 189 7.01 9.63 -0.78
C GLU A 189 8.33 9.71 -1.55
N THR A 190 9.37 9.06 -1.03
CA THR A 190 10.70 9.07 -1.64
C THR A 190 10.86 8.07 -2.78
N ALA A 191 9.84 7.25 -3.03
CA ALA A 191 9.85 6.12 -3.96
C ALA A 191 11.05 5.18 -3.70
N MET A 192 11.38 4.88 -2.44
CA MET A 192 12.38 3.86 -2.12
C MET A 192 11.78 2.45 -2.09
N ILE A 193 10.45 2.34 -2.19
CA ILE A 193 9.70 1.09 -2.35
C ILE A 193 8.69 1.21 -3.49
N GLY A 194 8.26 0.07 -4.03
CA GLY A 194 7.27 0.03 -5.11
C GLY A 194 7.88 -0.10 -6.50
N THR A 195 7.02 -0.01 -7.51
CA THR A 195 7.44 -0.13 -8.92
C THR A 195 8.37 1.01 -9.36
N THR A 196 9.02 0.81 -10.51
CA THR A 196 9.90 1.79 -11.15
C THR A 196 9.88 1.64 -12.68
N GLY A 197 10.19 2.70 -13.40
CA GLY A 197 10.24 2.70 -14.86
C GLY A 197 8.97 2.15 -15.53
N VAL A 198 9.16 1.37 -16.59
CA VAL A 198 8.08 0.79 -17.41
C VAL A 198 7.12 -0.09 -16.59
N SER A 199 7.62 -0.75 -15.55
CA SER A 199 6.78 -1.56 -14.67
C SER A 199 5.68 -0.74 -13.98
N THR A 200 5.95 0.52 -13.63
CA THR A 200 4.95 1.40 -13.04
C THR A 200 3.81 1.65 -14.01
N ASP A 201 4.12 2.01 -15.24
CA ASP A 201 3.10 2.40 -16.22
C ASP A 201 2.20 1.22 -16.59
N LEU A 202 2.79 0.02 -16.75
CA LEU A 202 2.03 -1.18 -17.08
C LEU A 202 1.17 -1.68 -15.93
N VAL A 203 1.71 -1.73 -14.71
CA VAL A 203 0.94 -2.10 -13.52
C VAL A 203 -0.19 -1.09 -13.30
N ARG A 204 0.10 0.22 -13.42
CA ARG A 204 -0.90 1.28 -13.33
C ARG A 204 -1.98 1.11 -14.38
N PHE A 205 -1.62 0.83 -15.64
CA PHE A 205 -2.60 0.63 -16.72
C PHE A 205 -3.53 -0.55 -16.43
N GLN A 206 -2.98 -1.70 -16.00
CA GLN A 206 -3.77 -2.88 -15.66
C GLN A 206 -4.75 -2.61 -14.50
N ILE A 207 -4.29 -1.92 -13.47
CA ILE A 207 -5.10 -1.57 -12.30
C ILE A 207 -6.14 -0.51 -12.64
N THR A 208 -5.75 0.55 -13.35
CA THR A 208 -6.65 1.65 -13.72
C THR A 208 -7.76 1.16 -14.63
N ARG A 209 -7.45 0.33 -15.64
CA ARG A 209 -8.49 -0.32 -16.47
C ARG A 209 -9.48 -1.13 -15.63
N SER A 210 -9.01 -1.72 -14.53
CA SER A 210 -9.84 -2.48 -13.59
C SER A 210 -10.66 -1.59 -12.66
N LEU A 211 -10.20 -0.38 -12.35
CA LEU A 211 -10.96 0.64 -11.63
C LEU A 211 -12.04 1.26 -12.55
N GLU A 212 -11.69 1.55 -13.81
CA GLU A 212 -12.54 2.21 -14.81
C GLU A 212 -13.71 1.36 -15.31
N LEU A 213 -13.58 0.02 -15.34
CA LEU A 213 -14.69 -0.90 -15.61
C LEU A 213 -15.83 -0.79 -14.57
N GLY A 214 -15.60 -0.08 -13.44
CA GLY A 214 -16.60 0.31 -12.45
C GLY A 214 -17.29 1.67 -12.68
N ARG A 215 -16.69 2.59 -13.47
CA ARG A 215 -17.24 3.79 -14.15
C ARG A 215 -16.17 4.89 -14.34
N MET A 216 -15.93 5.26 -15.62
CA MET A 216 -15.31 6.47 -16.20
C MET A 216 -13.86 6.85 -15.82
N ALA A 217 -13.12 7.29 -16.85
CA ALA A 217 -11.67 7.21 -16.98
C ALA A 217 -10.88 8.44 -16.49
N ILE A 218 -9.67 8.18 -15.95
CA ILE A 218 -8.57 9.15 -15.96
C ILE A 218 -7.46 8.59 -16.84
N ILE A 219 -7.56 8.86 -18.15
CA ILE A 219 -6.40 8.88 -19.02
C ILE A 219 -5.61 10.14 -18.68
N GLY A 220 -4.70 10.01 -17.73
CA GLY A 220 -3.60 10.94 -17.47
C GLY A 220 -2.31 10.36 -18.03
N LEU A 221 -2.26 10.13 -19.34
CA LEU A 221 -1.01 9.87 -20.05
C LEU A 221 -0.22 11.17 -20.02
N LEU A 222 0.88 11.23 -19.27
CA LEU A 222 1.91 12.24 -19.50
C LEU A 222 3.28 11.59 -19.45
N THR A 223 3.73 11.22 -20.64
CA THR A 223 5.12 11.10 -21.04
C THR A 223 5.83 12.43 -20.82
N GLY A 224 6.82 12.44 -19.94
CA GLY A 224 7.90 13.41 -19.92
C GLY A 224 9.18 12.64 -19.63
N GLU A 225 10.28 12.96 -20.30
CA GLU A 225 11.59 12.50 -19.85
C GLU A 225 11.82 13.05 -18.44
N GLU A 226 12.07 12.15 -17.48
CA GLU A 226 12.21 12.52 -16.08
C GLU A 226 13.66 12.63 -15.67
N ASP A 227 13.97 13.74 -15.00
CA ASP A 227 15.27 13.96 -14.38
C ASP A 227 15.55 12.90 -13.29
N PRO A 228 16.77 12.32 -13.23
CA PRO A 228 17.16 11.38 -12.19
C PRO A 228 16.92 11.89 -10.76
N GLN A 229 16.78 10.98 -9.78
CA GLN A 229 16.55 11.35 -8.37
C GLN A 229 17.58 12.38 -7.85
N SER A 230 18.83 12.27 -8.29
CA SER A 230 19.92 13.20 -7.96
C SER A 230 19.63 14.63 -8.38
N VAL A 231 19.23 14.86 -9.64
CA VAL A 231 18.91 16.18 -10.19
C VAL A 231 17.73 16.83 -9.44
N ARG A 232 16.70 16.04 -9.13
CA ARG A 232 15.53 16.48 -8.35
C ARG A 232 15.91 16.88 -6.93
N ASN A 233 16.74 16.09 -6.26
CA ASN A 233 17.21 16.38 -4.90
C ASN A 233 18.07 17.65 -4.85
N THR A 234 18.88 17.89 -5.89
CA THR A 234 19.68 19.12 -6.03
C THR A 234 18.78 20.35 -6.13
N ARG A 235 17.73 20.31 -6.96
CA ARG A 235 16.75 21.42 -7.05
C ARG A 235 16.08 21.72 -5.71
N ARG A 236 15.70 20.68 -4.95
CA ARG A 236 15.10 20.83 -3.62
C ARG A 236 16.05 21.54 -2.65
N ARG A 237 17.33 21.16 -2.63
CA ARG A 237 18.37 21.79 -1.79
C ARG A 237 18.64 23.25 -2.16
N GLN A 238 18.38 23.66 -3.41
CA GLN A 238 18.55 25.05 -3.87
C GLN A 238 17.37 25.96 -3.51
N HIS A 239 16.21 25.39 -3.17
CA HIS A 239 14.98 26.12 -2.80
C HIS A 239 14.61 25.94 -1.31
N SER A 240 15.52 25.37 -0.51
CA SER A 240 15.45 25.27 0.96
C SER A 240 16.32 26.36 1.57
#